data_AF-A0A9D8MS62-F1
#
_entry.id   AF-A0A9D8MS62-F1
#
_cell.length_a   1.000
_cell.length_b   1.000
_cell.length_c   1.000
_cell.angle_alpha   90.00
_cell.angle_beta   90.00
_cell.angle_gamma   90.00
#
_symmetry.space_group_name_H-M   'P 1'
#
loop_
_entity.id
_entity.type
_entity.pdbx_description
1 polymer ?
#
loop_
_entity_poly.entity_id
_entity_poly.type
_entity_poly.pdbx_seq_one_letter_code
_entity_poly.pdbx_strand_id
1 'polypeptide(L)'
;EEEGSSAAGSLPPRGEVWRGAVGDSVRIKGQTSVGTITAIEGKQATVTFGVMRTLVDIKRLEPSGEPPKQEATTTVMVSRQTQDSIRQKHLDFKPEIDVRGMRVDEALQAVTYFIDDALLVNASRVRILHGTGTGALRQVIRQYLNTVPGLVSFHDEHVQFGGAGITVVELK
;
A
#
# COMPACT_ATOMS: atom_id res chain seq x y z
N GLU A 1 12.99 6.48 -27.25
CA GLU A 1 12.52 5.09 -27.38
C GLU A 1 13.73 4.22 -27.08
N GLU A 2 13.77 3.59 -25.91
CA GLU A 2 14.88 2.72 -25.48
C GLU A 2 14.42 1.26 -25.58
N GLU A 3 15.03 0.53 -26.51
CA GLU A 3 14.85 -0.91 -26.68
C GLU A 3 15.86 -1.70 -25.83
N GLY A 4 15.32 -2.61 -25.03
CA GLY A 4 15.76 -4.01 -24.96
C GLY A 4 17.21 -4.32 -24.55
N SER A 5 17.41 -4.69 -23.28
CA SER A 5 18.52 -5.57 -22.88
C SER A 5 18.04 -6.65 -21.91
N SER A 6 17.62 -7.77 -22.48
CA SER A 6 17.38 -9.03 -21.77
C SER A 6 18.68 -9.85 -21.83
N ALA A 7 19.54 -9.71 -20.81
CA ALA A 7 20.73 -10.53 -20.67
C ALA A 7 20.33 -11.95 -20.22
N ALA A 8 20.22 -12.86 -21.17
CA ALA A 8 20.09 -14.29 -20.94
C ALA A 8 21.41 -14.84 -20.37
N GLY A 9 21.38 -15.39 -19.15
CA GLY A 9 22.52 -16.06 -18.54
C GLY A 9 22.92 -17.31 -19.33
N SER A 10 24.17 -17.34 -19.80
CA SER A 10 24.72 -18.48 -20.54
C SER A 10 24.96 -19.67 -19.60
N LEU A 11 24.31 -20.81 -19.88
CA LEU A 11 24.70 -22.10 -19.30
C LEU A 11 26.14 -22.43 -19.74
N PRO A 12 27.04 -22.80 -18.81
CA PRO A 12 28.39 -23.19 -19.20
C PRO A 12 28.39 -24.54 -19.95
N PRO A 13 29.28 -24.72 -20.95
CA PRO A 13 29.40 -25.98 -21.69
C PRO A 13 29.80 -27.14 -20.77
N ARG A 14 29.29 -28.34 -21.09
CA ARG A 14 29.54 -29.58 -20.33
C ARG A 14 31.04 -29.84 -20.17
N GLY A 15 31.54 -29.68 -18.95
CA GLY A 15 32.91 -29.96 -18.55
C GLY A 15 33.48 -29.00 -17.51
N GLU A 16 32.88 -27.82 -17.34
CA GLU A 16 33.34 -26.82 -16.38
C GLU A 16 32.57 -26.88 -15.05
N VAL A 17 33.32 -26.78 -13.95
CA VAL A 17 32.76 -26.61 -12.60
C VAL A 17 32.12 -25.22 -12.55
N TRP A 18 30.80 -25.16 -12.65
CA TRP A 18 30.05 -23.91 -12.50
C TRP A 18 30.35 -23.28 -11.14
N ARG A 19 30.81 -22.02 -11.16
CA ARG A 19 31.25 -21.27 -9.97
C ARG A 19 30.17 -20.35 -9.39
N GLY A 20 29.02 -20.25 -10.06
CA GLY A 20 27.94 -19.33 -9.74
C GLY A 20 28.30 -17.86 -9.98
N ALA A 21 27.39 -17.12 -10.57
CA ALA A 21 27.43 -15.66 -10.63
C ALA A 21 26.23 -15.06 -9.88
N VAL A 22 26.39 -13.83 -9.39
CA VAL A 22 25.26 -13.06 -8.85
C VAL A 22 24.27 -12.82 -9.99
N GLY A 23 23.00 -13.13 -9.76
CA GLY A 23 21.94 -13.10 -10.77
C GLY A 23 21.60 -14.46 -11.38
N ASP A 24 22.44 -15.50 -11.16
CA ASP A 24 22.13 -16.83 -11.68
C ASP A 24 20.91 -17.45 -10.97
N SER A 25 20.09 -18.13 -11.76
CA SER A 25 19.01 -18.99 -11.26
C SER A 25 19.57 -20.35 -10.90
N VAL A 26 19.38 -20.74 -9.64
CA VAL A 26 20.06 -21.87 -9.03
C VAL A 26 19.10 -22.64 -8.13
N ARG A 27 19.32 -23.94 -8.00
CA ARG A 27 18.62 -24.80 -7.04
C ARG A 27 19.62 -25.48 -6.13
N ILE A 28 19.17 -25.86 -4.95
CA ILE A 28 19.99 -26.64 -4.01
C ILE A 28 19.90 -28.12 -4.42
N LYS A 29 21.03 -28.83 -4.44
CA LYS A 29 21.09 -30.28 -4.68
C LYS A 29 20.15 -31.03 -3.74
N GLY A 30 19.20 -31.77 -4.31
CA GLY A 30 18.17 -32.50 -3.56
C GLY A 30 16.91 -31.69 -3.23
N GLN A 31 16.82 -30.43 -3.67
CA GLN A 31 15.60 -29.62 -3.59
C GLN A 31 15.11 -29.23 -4.99
N THR A 32 13.79 -29.08 -5.11
CA THR A 32 13.12 -28.68 -6.36
C THR A 32 12.92 -27.17 -6.48
N SER A 33 13.15 -26.43 -5.39
CA SER A 33 12.98 -24.97 -5.35
C SER A 33 14.12 -24.26 -6.07
N VAL A 34 13.76 -23.39 -7.00
CA VAL A 34 14.68 -22.51 -7.73
C VAL A 34 14.72 -21.15 -7.04
N GLY A 35 15.91 -20.59 -6.88
CA GLY A 35 16.16 -19.27 -6.31
C GLY A 35 17.23 -18.52 -7.09
N THR A 36 17.47 -17.26 -6.74
CA THR A 36 18.44 -16.40 -7.42
C THR A 36 19.61 -16.09 -6.50
N ILE A 37 20.85 -16.22 -6.99
CA ILE A 37 22.03 -15.78 -6.24
C ILE A 37 22.00 -14.25 -6.13
N THR A 38 22.00 -13.73 -4.91
CA THR A 38 22.04 -12.29 -4.62
C THR A 38 23.41 -11.80 -4.16
N ALA A 39 24.24 -12.68 -3.60
CA ALA A 39 25.62 -12.37 -3.25
C ALA A 39 26.46 -13.64 -3.24
N ILE A 40 27.77 -13.51 -3.50
CA ILE A 40 28.74 -14.59 -3.39
C ILE A 40 29.89 -14.12 -2.52
N GLU A 41 30.14 -14.84 -1.43
CA GLU A 41 31.19 -14.55 -0.46
C GLU A 41 32.09 -15.77 -0.33
N GLY A 42 33.21 -15.76 -1.06
CA GLY A 42 34.21 -16.82 -1.03
C GLY A 42 33.66 -18.18 -1.51
N LYS A 43 33.35 -19.08 -0.56
CA LYS A 43 32.85 -20.44 -0.83
C LYS A 43 31.34 -20.58 -0.67
N GLN A 44 30.68 -19.52 -0.20
CA GLN A 44 29.25 -19.49 0.09
C GLN A 44 28.55 -18.49 -0.82
N ALA A 45 27.32 -18.82 -1.21
CA ALA A 45 26.46 -17.96 -1.98
C ALA A 45 25.15 -17.73 -1.22
N THR A 46 24.72 -16.48 -1.20
CA THR A 46 23.42 -16.07 -0.67
C THR A 46 22.38 -16.23 -1.76
N VAL A 47 21.49 -17.21 -1.60
CA VAL A 47 20.42 -17.51 -2.54
C VAL A 47 19.08 -17.05 -1.98
N THR A 48 18.31 -16.34 -2.80
CA THR A 48 16.96 -15.88 -2.46
C THR A 48 15.92 -16.77 -3.14
N PHE A 49 15.08 -17.40 -2.33
CA PHE A 49 13.92 -18.19 -2.74
C PHE A 49 12.66 -17.42 -2.36
N GLY A 50 12.09 -16.65 -3.29
CA GLY A 50 10.96 -15.76 -3.00
C GLY A 50 11.32 -14.72 -1.93
N VAL A 51 10.68 -14.81 -0.76
CA VAL A 51 10.93 -13.92 0.40
C VAL A 51 12.03 -14.41 1.34
N MET A 52 12.49 -15.65 1.18
CA MET A 52 13.46 -16.29 2.07
C MET A 52 14.87 -16.17 1.49
N ARG A 53 15.84 -15.71 2.30
CA ARG A 53 17.26 -15.62 1.94
C ARG A 53 18.04 -16.66 2.73
N THR A 54 18.83 -17.49 2.05
CA THR A 54 19.62 -18.57 2.67
C THR A 54 21.05 -18.54 2.17
N LEU A 55 22.00 -18.72 3.10
CA LEU A 55 23.41 -18.87 2.79
C LEU A 55 23.71 -20.35 2.53
N VAL A 56 24.21 -20.69 1.34
CA VAL A 56 24.46 -22.07 0.91
C VAL A 56 25.84 -22.16 0.27
N ASP A 57 26.57 -23.25 0.53
CA ASP A 57 27.83 -23.51 -0.16
C ASP A 57 27.60 -23.64 -1.67
N ILE A 58 28.45 -22.99 -2.47
CA ILE A 58 28.37 -23.00 -3.95
C ILE A 58 28.38 -24.43 -4.50
N LYS A 59 29.08 -25.36 -3.83
CA LYS A 59 29.16 -26.80 -4.21
C LYS A 59 27.80 -27.53 -4.14
N ARG A 60 26.89 -27.02 -3.32
CA ARG A 60 25.54 -27.57 -3.11
C ARG A 60 24.51 -26.91 -4.02
N LEU A 61 24.91 -25.93 -4.82
CA LEU A 61 24.05 -25.27 -5.80
C LEU A 61 24.25 -25.90 -7.18
N GLU A 62 23.18 -25.95 -7.96
CA GLU A 62 23.19 -26.33 -9.37
C GLU A 62 22.47 -25.26 -10.18
N PRO A 63 22.97 -24.91 -11.38
CA PRO A 63 22.30 -23.95 -12.24
C PRO A 63 20.96 -24.54 -12.71
N SER A 64 19.89 -23.78 -12.52
CA SER A 64 18.63 -24.05 -13.19
C SER A 64 18.55 -23.13 -14.39
N GLY A 65 18.55 -23.71 -15.60
CA GLY A 65 18.26 -22.95 -16.83
C GLY A 65 16.82 -22.44 -16.92
N GLU A 66 16.03 -22.64 -15.86
CA GLU A 66 14.66 -22.18 -15.73
C GLU A 66 14.62 -21.01 -14.73
N PRO A 67 13.91 -19.93 -15.04
CA PRO A 67 13.71 -18.84 -14.10
C PRO A 67 12.93 -19.34 -12.87
N PRO A 68 13.20 -18.81 -11.66
CA PRO A 68 12.47 -19.21 -10.47
C PRO A 68 10.97 -19.10 -10.69
N LYS A 69 10.27 -20.23 -10.57
CA LYS A 69 8.82 -20.28 -10.59
C LYS A 69 8.35 -19.49 -9.37
N GLN A 70 7.94 -18.24 -9.61
CA GLN A 70 7.32 -17.39 -8.61
C GLN A 70 6.00 -18.06 -8.21
N GLU A 71 6.05 -18.94 -7.22
CA GLU A 71 4.87 -19.21 -6.42
C GLU A 71 4.55 -17.88 -5.75
N ALA A 72 3.55 -17.22 -6.29
CA ALA A 72 3.04 -15.94 -5.84
C ALA A 72 2.74 -16.05 -4.35
N THR A 73 3.70 -15.63 -3.54
CA THR A 73 3.58 -15.52 -2.10
C THR A 73 2.37 -14.65 -1.83
N THR A 74 1.34 -15.28 -1.27
CA THR A 74 0.05 -14.72 -0.85
C THR A 74 0.22 -13.52 0.10
N THR A 75 1.42 -13.28 0.62
CA THR A 75 1.79 -12.11 1.42
C THR A 75 1.94 -10.81 0.61
N VAL A 76 2.31 -10.88 -0.67
CA VAL A 76 2.42 -9.69 -1.54
C VAL A 76 1.04 -9.24 -2.04
N MET A 77 0.07 -10.16 -2.15
CA MET A 77 -1.31 -9.78 -2.47
C MET A 77 -1.96 -8.99 -1.35
N VAL A 78 -1.72 -9.33 -0.08
CA VAL A 78 -2.28 -8.54 1.04
C VAL A 78 -1.65 -7.15 1.09
N SER A 79 -0.33 -7.03 0.91
CA SER A 79 0.39 -5.74 0.93
C SER A 79 0.10 -4.87 -0.30
N ARG A 80 -0.05 -5.45 -1.50
CA ARG A 80 -0.46 -4.69 -2.69
C ARG A 80 -1.93 -4.33 -2.63
N GLN A 81 -2.82 -5.22 -2.18
CA GLN A 81 -4.24 -4.86 -2.01
C GLN A 81 -4.44 -3.78 -0.93
N THR A 82 -3.66 -3.74 0.14
CA THR A 82 -3.71 -2.63 1.12
C THR A 82 -3.08 -1.36 0.58
N GLN A 83 -1.92 -1.42 -0.09
CA GLN A 83 -1.31 -0.23 -0.68
C GLN A 83 -2.10 0.33 -1.86
N ASP A 84 -2.65 -0.53 -2.71
CA ASP A 84 -3.51 -0.14 -3.83
C ASP A 84 -4.86 0.38 -3.33
N SER A 85 -5.44 -0.19 -2.27
CA SER A 85 -6.68 0.37 -1.68
C SER A 85 -6.44 1.69 -0.96
N ILE A 86 -5.32 1.87 -0.27
CA ILE A 86 -4.93 3.16 0.32
C ILE A 86 -4.63 4.18 -0.78
N ARG A 87 -3.93 3.80 -1.84
CA ARG A 87 -3.63 4.66 -2.99
C ARG A 87 -4.89 5.00 -3.80
N GLN A 88 -5.81 4.06 -3.99
CA GLN A 88 -7.12 4.31 -4.60
C GLN A 88 -7.95 5.22 -3.72
N LYS A 89 -8.03 4.97 -2.41
CA LYS A 89 -8.68 5.89 -1.46
C LYS A 89 -8.05 7.28 -1.56
N HIS A 90 -6.74 7.43 -1.66
CA HIS A 90 -6.11 8.74 -1.84
C HIS A 90 -6.43 9.41 -3.20
N LEU A 91 -6.71 8.64 -4.26
CA LEU A 91 -7.08 9.17 -5.58
C LEU A 91 -8.57 9.51 -5.69
N ASP A 92 -9.43 8.76 -4.98
CA ASP A 92 -10.89 8.91 -5.03
C ASP A 92 -11.47 9.69 -3.84
N PHE A 93 -10.65 9.98 -2.82
CA PHE A 93 -11.09 10.72 -1.64
C PHE A 93 -11.45 12.14 -2.03
N LYS A 94 -12.75 12.38 -2.07
CA LYS A 94 -13.30 13.73 -2.15
C LYS A 94 -13.23 14.31 -0.74
N PRO A 95 -12.53 15.43 -0.51
CA PRO A 95 -12.46 16.08 0.79
C PRO A 95 -13.78 16.79 1.16
N GLU A 96 -14.91 16.33 0.62
CA GLU A 96 -16.24 16.85 0.88
C GLU A 96 -17.26 15.71 0.93
N ILE A 97 -18.12 15.73 1.95
CA ILE A 97 -19.28 14.86 2.10
C ILE A 97 -20.58 15.68 2.18
N ASP A 98 -21.61 15.27 1.46
CA ASP A 98 -22.95 15.86 1.52
C ASP A 98 -23.89 14.94 2.31
N VAL A 99 -24.39 15.44 3.45
CA VAL A 99 -25.32 14.76 4.34
C VAL A 99 -26.66 15.48 4.44
N ARG A 100 -26.97 16.38 3.49
CA ARG A 100 -28.25 17.09 3.46
C ARG A 100 -29.40 16.12 3.23
N GLY A 101 -30.48 16.32 4.00
CA GLY A 101 -31.68 15.50 3.90
C GLY A 101 -31.59 14.12 4.56
N MET A 102 -30.41 13.73 5.05
CA MET A 102 -30.24 12.52 5.87
C MET A 102 -30.85 12.72 7.25
N ARG A 103 -31.30 11.63 7.87
CA ARG A 103 -31.67 11.66 9.29
C ARG A 103 -30.41 11.82 10.14
N VAL A 104 -30.58 12.29 11.38
CA VAL A 104 -29.46 12.66 12.28
C VAL A 104 -28.51 11.48 12.51
N ASP A 105 -29.07 10.30 12.73
CA ASP A 105 -28.36 9.03 12.92
C ASP A 105 -27.59 8.60 11.68
N GLU A 106 -28.21 8.68 10.50
CA GLU A 106 -27.56 8.35 9.22
C GLU A 106 -26.42 9.31 8.90
N ALA A 107 -26.65 10.61 9.08
CA ALA A 107 -25.65 11.65 8.84
C ALA A 107 -24.46 11.50 9.79
N LEU A 108 -24.70 11.22 11.06
CA LEU A 108 -23.65 11.02 12.05
C LEU A 108 -22.80 9.80 11.70
N GLN A 109 -23.43 8.70 11.30
CA GLN A 109 -22.71 7.50 10.87
C GLN A 109 -21.88 7.77 9.61
N ALA A 110 -22.44 8.45 8.61
CA ALA A 110 -21.73 8.81 7.38
C ALA A 110 -20.52 9.72 7.66
N VAL A 111 -20.67 10.72 8.54
CA VAL A 111 -19.59 11.62 8.96
C VAL A 111 -18.52 10.86 9.74
N THR A 112 -18.89 9.89 10.57
CA THR A 112 -17.95 9.06 11.31
C THR A 112 -17.00 8.34 10.35
N TYR A 113 -17.57 7.57 9.42
CA TYR A 113 -16.77 6.86 8.40
C TYR A 113 -15.95 7.81 7.53
N PHE A 114 -16.49 8.99 7.21
CA PHE A 114 -15.79 9.98 6.41
C PHE A 114 -14.55 10.55 7.10
N ILE A 115 -14.63 10.84 8.40
CA ILE A 115 -13.51 11.34 9.18
C ILE A 115 -12.44 10.25 9.35
N ASP A 116 -12.84 9.00 9.57
CA ASP A 116 -11.90 7.88 9.66
C ASP A 116 -11.13 7.70 8.34
N ASP A 117 -11.82 7.78 7.20
CA ASP A 117 -11.20 7.73 5.88
C ASP A 117 -10.26 8.93 5.65
N ALA A 118 -10.65 10.14 6.08
CA ALA A 118 -9.83 11.34 5.99
C ALA A 118 -8.53 11.22 6.78
N LEU A 119 -8.59 10.64 7.98
CA LEU A 119 -7.42 10.36 8.82
C LEU A 119 -6.54 9.28 8.18
N LEU A 120 -7.13 8.24 7.59
CA LEU A 120 -6.38 7.17 6.92
C LEU A 120 -5.58 7.66 5.71
N VAL A 121 -6.15 8.58 4.92
CA VAL A 121 -5.46 9.18 3.76
C VAL A 121 -4.61 10.39 4.14
N ASN A 122 -4.56 10.76 5.42
CA ASN A 122 -3.84 11.90 5.96
C ASN A 122 -4.21 13.23 5.27
N ALA A 123 -5.51 13.43 5.00
CA ALA A 123 -6.03 14.65 4.41
C ALA A 123 -5.85 15.84 5.37
N SER A 124 -5.35 16.98 4.89
CA SER A 124 -5.14 18.15 5.75
C SER A 124 -6.45 18.86 6.13
N ARG A 125 -7.44 18.86 5.23
CA ARG A 125 -8.70 19.60 5.40
C ARG A 125 -9.84 18.86 4.71
N VAL A 126 -10.99 18.81 5.37
CA VAL A 126 -12.23 18.26 4.81
C VAL A 126 -13.43 19.18 5.07
N ARG A 127 -14.49 18.99 4.29
CA ARG A 127 -15.72 19.78 4.29
C ARG A 127 -16.91 18.87 4.52
N ILE A 128 -17.81 19.26 5.41
CA ILE A 128 -19.04 18.52 5.68
C ILE A 128 -20.22 19.43 5.37
N LEU A 129 -20.92 19.14 4.28
CA LEU A 129 -22.10 19.84 3.84
C LEU A 129 -23.33 19.23 4.51
N HIS A 130 -23.80 19.85 5.59
CA HIS A 130 -25.00 19.43 6.33
C HIS A 130 -26.20 20.36 6.10
N GLY A 131 -25.99 21.49 5.41
CA GLY A 131 -27.02 22.49 5.17
C GLY A 131 -27.30 23.37 6.39
N THR A 132 -28.05 24.46 6.17
CA THR A 132 -28.40 25.43 7.22
C THR A 132 -29.63 24.99 8.01
N GLY A 133 -30.72 24.61 7.32
CA GLY A 133 -31.92 23.99 7.91
C GLY A 133 -32.32 24.55 9.28
N THR A 134 -32.64 23.66 10.22
CA THR A 134 -32.85 23.97 11.64
C THR A 134 -31.55 23.99 12.46
N GLY A 135 -30.40 23.69 11.84
CA GLY A 135 -29.12 23.54 12.52
C GLY A 135 -28.93 22.24 13.30
N ALA A 136 -29.90 21.31 13.30
CA ALA A 136 -29.82 20.05 14.06
C ALA A 136 -28.60 19.20 13.64
N LEU A 137 -28.39 18.99 12.34
CA LEU A 137 -27.23 18.26 11.83
C LEU A 137 -25.92 18.95 12.20
N ARG A 138 -25.85 20.29 12.06
CA ARG A 138 -24.68 21.09 12.47
C ARG A 138 -24.33 20.84 13.94
N GLN A 139 -25.31 20.89 14.84
CA GLN A 139 -25.08 20.70 16.27
C GLN A 139 -24.54 19.31 16.59
N VAL A 140 -25.19 18.26 16.07
CA VAL A 140 -24.80 16.87 16.33
C VAL A 140 -23.44 16.55 15.74
N ILE A 141 -23.17 16.99 14.50
CA ILE A 141 -21.87 16.80 13.85
C ILE A 141 -20.77 17.49 14.65
N ARG A 142 -20.95 18.75 15.07
CA ARG A 142 -19.96 19.46 15.89
C ARG A 142 -19.76 18.80 17.26
N GLN A 143 -20.82 18.27 17.86
CA GLN A 143 -20.70 17.52 19.11
C GLN A 143 -19.88 16.24 18.94
N TYR A 144 -20.08 15.52 17.83
CA TYR A 144 -19.27 14.36 17.48
C TYR A 144 -17.80 14.73 17.23
N LEU A 145 -17.53 15.76 16.41
CA LEU A 145 -16.16 16.18 16.10
C LEU A 145 -15.35 16.54 17.36
N ASN A 146 -15.98 17.11 18.40
CA ASN A 146 -15.31 17.37 19.68
C ASN A 146 -14.81 16.10 20.40
N THR A 147 -15.36 14.93 20.08
CA THR A 147 -14.97 13.65 20.69
C THR A 147 -13.88 12.92 19.93
N VAL A 148 -13.55 13.34 18.70
CA VAL A 148 -12.60 12.64 17.83
C VAL A 148 -11.16 13.07 18.13
N PRO A 149 -10.29 12.16 18.59
CA PRO A 149 -8.87 12.45 18.71
C PRO A 149 -8.22 12.52 17.32
N GLY A 150 -7.43 13.56 17.06
CA GLY A 150 -6.74 13.75 15.77
C GLY A 150 -7.24 14.93 14.94
N LEU A 151 -8.31 15.60 15.37
CA LEU A 151 -8.72 16.89 14.79
C LEU A 151 -7.94 18.04 15.41
N VAL A 152 -7.50 18.98 14.57
CA VAL A 152 -6.81 20.21 15.00
C VAL A 152 -7.84 21.29 15.32
N SER A 153 -8.77 21.53 14.41
CA SER A 153 -9.80 22.55 14.55
C SER A 153 -11.01 22.25 13.66
N PHE A 154 -12.15 22.86 13.98
CA PHE A 154 -13.30 22.88 13.07
C PHE A 154 -14.08 24.19 13.23
N HIS A 155 -14.57 24.72 12.11
CA HIS A 155 -15.28 25.99 12.07
C HIS A 155 -16.32 26.01 10.95
N ASP A 156 -17.21 27.00 10.99
CA ASP A 156 -18.15 27.21 9.89
C ASP A 156 -17.38 27.79 8.69
N GLU A 157 -17.79 27.44 7.47
CA GLU A 157 -17.15 27.95 6.27
C GLU A 157 -17.42 29.46 6.07
N HIS A 158 -16.59 30.11 5.26
CA HIS A 158 -16.81 31.48 4.84
C HIS A 158 -18.18 31.66 4.16
N VAL A 159 -18.84 32.81 4.39
CA VAL A 159 -20.20 33.10 3.91
C VAL A 159 -20.35 32.97 2.39
N GLN A 160 -19.31 33.30 1.62
CA GLN A 160 -19.31 33.18 0.16
C GLN A 160 -19.29 31.72 -0.35
N PHE A 161 -18.87 30.77 0.50
CA PHE A 161 -18.72 29.35 0.14
C PHE A 161 -19.72 28.45 0.85
N GLY A 162 -20.80 29.00 1.42
CA GLY A 162 -21.88 28.25 2.06
C GLY A 162 -22.08 28.54 3.56
N GLY A 163 -21.16 29.29 4.18
CA GLY A 163 -21.35 29.80 5.54
C GLY A 163 -21.58 28.69 6.58
N ALA A 164 -22.53 28.93 7.47
CA ALA A 164 -22.95 28.00 8.52
C ALA A 164 -23.59 26.69 8.01
N GLY A 165 -23.79 26.52 6.70
CA GLY A 165 -24.27 25.26 6.11
C GLY A 165 -23.18 24.22 5.89
N ILE A 166 -21.92 24.61 6.09
CA ILE A 166 -20.74 23.76 5.89
C ILE A 166 -19.84 23.87 7.11
N THR A 167 -19.47 22.71 7.65
CA THR A 167 -18.41 22.63 8.66
C THR A 167 -17.10 22.25 7.98
N VAL A 168 -16.08 23.07 8.17
CA VAL A 168 -14.71 22.80 7.77
C VAL A 168 -14.00 22.16 8.94
N VAL A 169 -13.26 21.08 8.67
CA VAL A 169 -12.48 20.36 9.67
C VAL A 169 -11.03 20.30 9.21
N GLU A 170 -10.12 20.68 10.11
CA GLU A 170 -8.67 20.55 9.95
C GLU A 170 -8.19 19.33 10.74
N LEU A 171 -7.47 18.45 10.05
CA LEU A 171 -6.91 17.23 10.63
C LEU A 171 -5.40 17.38 10.82
N LYS A 172 -4.83 16.56 11.70
CA LYS A 172 -3.44 16.65 12.13
C LYS A 172 -2.45 15.99 11.18
#